data_AF-A0A8K0CU26-F1
#
_entry.id   AF-A0A8K0CU26-F1
#
_cell.length_a   1.000
_cell.length_b   1.000
_cell.length_c   1.000
_cell.angle_alpha   90.00
_cell.angle_beta   90.00
_cell.angle_gamma   90.00
#
_symmetry.space_group_name_H-M   'P 1'
#
loop_
_entity.id
_entity.type
_entity.pdbx_description
1 polymer ?
#
loop_
_entity_poly.entity_id
_entity_poly.type
_entity_poly.pdbx_seq_one_letter_code
_entity_poly.pdbx_strand_id
1 'polypeptide(L)'
;MATQKNVLIARQSHRCPLFGLPKELSGTGLPTYKDVLLCCLNESNKKFNAAPSTSKPQMRIKLPVTASIIDRFGVSDRATAAIASSVIQDLGMITKEDMSLITDKSKIRRENQKARKILQEVESVAVVKALMDEKIIQ
;
A
#
# COMPACT_ATOMS: atom_id res chain seq x y z
N MET A 1 2.57 16.39 -51.85
CA MET A 1 2.88 14.96 -51.65
C MET A 1 2.42 14.59 -50.26
N ALA A 2 1.36 13.78 -50.16
CA ALA A 2 0.69 13.46 -48.90
C ALA A 2 1.55 12.51 -48.04
N THR A 3 1.91 12.94 -46.84
CA THR A 3 2.64 12.13 -45.87
C THR A 3 1.68 11.10 -45.29
N GLN A 4 1.83 9.83 -45.68
CA GLN A 4 1.12 8.71 -45.06
C GLN A 4 1.54 8.62 -43.59
N LYS A 5 0.65 9.03 -42.69
CA LYS A 5 0.80 8.78 -41.26
C LYS A 5 0.56 7.30 -41.05
N ASN A 6 1.63 6.53 -40.91
CA ASN A 6 1.58 5.13 -40.48
C ASN A 6 0.98 5.11 -39.06
N VAL A 7 -0.32 4.83 -38.99
CA VAL A 7 -1.03 4.55 -37.74
C VAL A 7 -0.53 3.18 -37.26
N LEU A 8 0.39 3.19 -36.30
CA LEU A 8 0.82 1.96 -35.63
C LEU A 8 -0.30 1.53 -34.69
N ILE A 9 -0.99 0.46 -35.07
CA ILE A 9 -2.07 -0.14 -34.29
C ILE A 9 -1.42 -0.91 -33.14
N ALA A 10 -1.57 -0.41 -31.90
CA ALA A 10 -1.24 -1.19 -30.71
C ALA A 10 -2.01 -2.52 -30.77
N ARG A 11 -1.29 -3.64 -30.85
CA ARG A 11 -1.89 -4.94 -31.20
C ARG A 11 -2.94 -5.41 -30.20
N GLN A 12 -2.91 -4.97 -28.94
CA GLN A 12 -3.92 -5.30 -27.94
C GLN A 12 -4.01 -4.22 -26.83
N SER A 13 -5.23 -3.89 -26.41
CA SER A 13 -5.58 -2.93 -25.35
C SER A 13 -5.68 -3.55 -23.95
N HIS A 14 -5.14 -4.75 -23.75
CA HIS A 14 -5.23 -5.44 -22.47
C HIS A 14 -4.28 -4.80 -21.44
N ARG A 15 -4.78 -4.62 -20.22
CA ARG A 15 -3.99 -4.10 -19.10
C ARG A 15 -3.03 -5.19 -18.62
N CYS A 16 -1.73 -4.95 -18.73
CA CYS A 16 -0.71 -5.79 -18.14
C CYS A 16 -0.73 -5.60 -16.60
N PRO A 17 -0.70 -6.68 -15.80
CA PRO A 17 -0.54 -6.56 -14.34
C PRO A 17 0.78 -5.90 -13.91
N LEU A 18 1.83 -6.02 -14.75
CA LEU A 18 3.16 -5.47 -14.46
C LEU A 18 3.34 -4.04 -15.00
N PHE A 19 2.92 -3.77 -16.24
CA PHE A 19 3.18 -2.50 -16.95
C PHE A 19 1.92 -1.66 -17.22
N GLY A 20 0.78 -2.06 -16.66
CA GLY A 20 -0.47 -1.32 -16.81
C GLY A 20 -1.00 -1.29 -18.25
N LEU A 21 -1.66 -0.19 -18.61
CA LEU A 21 -2.18 0.00 -19.97
C LEU A 21 -1.02 0.29 -20.93
N PRO A 22 -1.02 -0.30 -22.14
CA PRO A 22 -0.04 0.01 -23.17
C PRO A 22 0.02 1.51 -23.44
N LYS A 23 1.23 2.09 -23.44
CA LYS A 23 1.48 3.49 -23.78
C LYS A 23 2.26 3.54 -25.09
N GLU A 24 1.83 4.39 -26.01
CA GLU A 24 2.59 4.71 -27.24
C GLU A 24 3.91 5.37 -26.84
N LEU A 25 5.02 4.82 -27.33
CA LEU A 25 6.35 5.41 -27.16
C LEU A 25 6.64 6.32 -28.35
N SER A 26 7.35 7.42 -28.12
CA SER A 26 7.69 8.38 -29.16
C SER A 26 8.83 7.84 -30.05
N GLY A 27 8.55 6.87 -30.91
CA GLY A 27 9.51 6.37 -31.90
C GLY A 27 9.17 4.98 -32.45
N THR A 28 9.68 4.69 -33.65
CA THR A 28 9.58 3.38 -34.32
C THR A 28 10.61 2.36 -33.83
N GLY A 29 11.41 2.70 -32.82
CA GLY A 29 12.46 1.86 -32.25
C GLY A 29 12.02 1.10 -31.00
N LEU A 30 12.78 0.05 -30.64
CA LEU A 30 12.61 -0.61 -29.35
C LEU A 30 12.76 0.41 -28.20
N PRO A 31 12.01 0.25 -27.10
CA PRO A 31 12.17 1.09 -25.92
C PRO A 31 13.63 1.11 -25.48
N THR A 32 14.21 2.29 -25.32
CA THR A 32 15.54 2.44 -24.74
C THR A 32 15.46 2.23 -23.23
N TYR A 33 16.57 1.89 -22.58
CA TYR A 33 16.68 1.83 -21.13
C TYR A 33 16.08 3.07 -20.42
N LYS A 34 16.24 4.26 -21.00
CA LYS A 34 15.64 5.52 -20.52
C LYS A 34 14.11 5.49 -20.55
N ASP A 35 13.51 4.95 -21.60
CA ASP A 35 12.04 4.85 -21.75
C ASP A 35 11.46 3.87 -20.73
N VAL A 36 12.17 2.76 -20.50
CA VAL A 36 11.81 1.76 -19.48
C VAL A 36 11.87 2.37 -18.08
N LEU A 37 12.98 3.03 -17.74
CA LEU A 37 13.14 3.71 -16.45
C LEU A 37 12.04 4.76 -16.21
N LEU A 38 11.78 5.60 -17.21
CA LEU A 38 10.78 6.66 -17.09
C LEU A 38 9.37 6.08 -16.93
N CYS A 39 9.07 4.96 -17.60
CA CYS A 39 7.82 4.25 -17.42
C CYS A 39 7.67 3.74 -15.99
N CYS A 40 8.69 3.05 -15.45
CA CYS A 40 8.68 2.52 -14.08
C CYS A 40 8.53 3.63 -13.03
N LEU A 41 9.21 4.76 -13.21
CA LEU A 41 9.11 5.92 -12.33
C LEU A 41 7.72 6.55 -12.39
N ASN A 42 7.16 6.72 -13.59
CA ASN A 42 5.83 7.31 -13.77
C ASN A 42 4.72 6.41 -13.19
N GLU A 43 4.85 5.09 -13.31
CA GLU A 43 3.93 4.16 -12.64
C GLU A 43 4.05 4.20 -11.12
N SER A 44 5.27 4.29 -10.59
CA SER A 44 5.50 4.48 -9.16
C SER A 44 4.82 5.77 -8.69
N ASN A 45 5.05 6.87 -9.39
CA ASN A 45 4.41 8.16 -9.11
C ASN A 45 2.89 8.12 -9.26
N LYS A 46 2.33 7.35 -10.19
CA LYS A 46 0.87 7.17 -10.34
C LYS A 46 0.26 6.33 -9.21
N LYS A 47 1.00 5.35 -8.66
CA LYS A 47 0.62 4.63 -7.44
C LYS A 47 0.62 5.54 -6.21
N PHE A 48 1.51 6.53 -6.16
CA PHE A 48 1.53 7.56 -5.11
C PHE A 48 0.48 8.65 -5.31
N ASN A 49 0.15 9.02 -6.56
CA ASN A 49 -0.72 10.14 -6.91
C ASN A 49 -2.11 9.72 -7.41
N ALA A 50 -2.65 8.60 -6.92
CA ALA A 50 -4.04 8.25 -7.16
C ALA A 50 -4.96 9.20 -6.36
N ALA A 51 -5.51 10.19 -7.08
CA ALA A 51 -6.39 11.28 -6.66
C ALA A 51 -5.78 12.29 -5.66
N PRO A 52 -5.81 13.60 -5.95
CA PRO A 52 -5.67 14.60 -4.90
C PRO A 52 -6.98 14.56 -4.11
N SER A 53 -7.06 13.70 -3.10
CA SER A 53 -8.02 13.95 -2.04
C SER A 53 -7.65 15.34 -1.50
N THR A 54 -8.62 16.23 -1.36
CA THR A 54 -8.46 17.54 -0.70
C THR A 54 -8.07 17.42 0.78
N SER A 55 -7.74 16.22 1.25
CA SER A 55 -7.21 15.96 2.57
C SER A 55 -5.69 16.13 2.56
N LYS A 56 -5.21 16.96 3.48
CA LYS A 56 -3.79 17.13 3.82
C LYS A 56 -3.11 15.75 3.84
N PRO A 57 -1.92 15.55 3.23
CA PRO A 57 -1.24 14.26 3.23
C PRO A 57 -1.06 13.81 4.68
N GLN A 58 -1.89 12.86 5.10
CA GLN A 58 -1.93 12.43 6.48
C GLN A 58 -0.85 11.38 6.65
N MET A 59 0.23 11.74 7.34
CA MET A 59 1.34 10.86 7.68
C MET A 59 0.83 9.68 8.52
N ARG A 60 0.55 8.55 7.87
CA ARG A 60 0.01 7.33 8.48
C ARG A 60 1.07 6.24 8.46
N ILE A 61 1.75 6.07 9.58
CA ILE A 61 2.56 4.87 9.84
C ILE A 61 1.61 3.69 10.06
N LYS A 62 1.86 2.60 9.35
CA LYS A 62 1.14 1.32 9.56
C LYS A 62 1.98 0.45 10.49
N LEU A 63 1.38 -0.04 11.56
CA LEU A 63 2.06 -0.84 12.59
C LEU A 63 1.30 -2.16 12.86
N PRO A 64 1.11 -3.01 11.82
CA PRO A 64 0.28 -4.22 11.96
C PRO A 64 0.88 -5.23 12.95
N VAL A 65 2.21 -5.37 12.97
CA VAL A 65 2.91 -6.28 13.88
C VAL A 65 2.84 -5.76 15.31
N THR A 66 3.06 -4.47 15.52
CA THR A 66 2.92 -3.87 16.85
C THR A 66 1.50 -4.06 17.36
N ALA A 67 0.49 -3.88 16.52
CA ALA A 67 -0.91 -4.05 16.90
C ALA A 67 -1.25 -5.46 17.39
N SER A 68 -0.76 -6.52 16.72
CA SER A 68 -0.98 -7.89 17.16
C SER A 68 -0.28 -8.21 18.47
N ILE A 69 0.93 -7.67 18.69
CA ILE A 69 1.68 -7.81 19.94
C ILE A 69 0.96 -7.10 21.09
N ILE A 70 0.47 -5.88 20.87
CA ILE A 70 -0.30 -5.14 21.89
C ILE A 70 -1.49 -5.96 22.36
N ASP A 71 -2.25 -6.53 21.43
CA ASP A 71 -3.44 -7.32 21.74
C ASP A 71 -3.08 -8.61 22.49
N ARG A 72 -2.00 -9.28 22.08
CA ARG A 72 -1.49 -10.51 22.72
C ARG A 72 -1.03 -10.28 24.17
N PHE A 73 -0.37 -9.16 24.45
CA PHE A 73 0.22 -8.87 25.77
C PHE A 73 -0.63 -7.92 26.62
N GLY A 74 -1.76 -7.44 26.10
CA GLY A 74 -2.66 -6.53 26.84
C GLY A 74 -2.02 -5.18 27.19
N VAL A 75 -1.09 -4.68 26.36
CA VAL A 75 -0.36 -3.44 26.64
C VAL A 75 -1.26 -2.23 26.42
N SER A 76 -1.14 -1.20 27.27
CA SER A 76 -1.87 0.06 27.09
C SER A 76 -1.43 0.80 25.83
N ASP A 77 -2.38 1.27 25.03
CA ASP A 77 -2.11 2.10 23.82
C ASP A 77 -1.17 3.28 24.12
N ARG A 78 -1.26 3.86 25.32
CA ARG A 78 -0.41 5.00 25.74
C ARG A 78 1.04 4.55 25.98
N ALA A 79 1.24 3.41 26.61
CA ALA A 79 2.57 2.84 26.82
C ALA A 79 3.21 2.47 25.48
N THR A 80 2.45 1.83 24.60
CA THR A 80 2.95 1.47 23.26
C THR A 80 3.30 2.70 22.43
N ALA A 81 2.48 3.76 22.48
CA ALA A 81 2.78 5.01 21.80
C ALA A 81 4.11 5.64 22.25
N ALA A 82 4.39 5.60 23.57
CA ALA A 82 5.65 6.09 24.12
C ALA A 82 6.84 5.23 23.65
N ILE A 83 6.74 3.90 23.75
CA ILE A 83 7.80 2.97 23.31
C ILE A 83 8.05 3.08 21.81
N ALA A 84 6.99 3.11 20.99
CA ALA A 84 7.13 3.25 19.55
C ALA A 84 7.78 4.59 19.19
N SER A 85 7.38 5.69 19.84
CA SER A 85 7.96 7.00 19.56
C SER A 85 9.43 7.10 20.00
N SER A 86 9.81 6.49 21.13
CA SER A 86 11.21 6.46 21.56
C SER A 86 12.07 5.65 20.61
N VAL A 87 11.62 4.45 20.19
CA VAL A 87 12.36 3.63 19.22
C VAL A 87 12.52 4.36 17.88
N ILE A 88 11.48 5.03 17.39
CA ILE A 88 11.56 5.77 16.12
C ILE A 88 12.51 6.98 16.26
N GLN A 89 12.60 7.60 17.44
CA GLN A 89 13.59 8.65 17.74
C GLN A 89 15.02 8.09 17.77
N ASP A 90 15.24 6.95 18.43
CA ASP A 90 16.56 6.29 18.50
C ASP A 90 17.07 5.88 17.11
N LEU A 91 16.16 5.52 16.21
CA LEU A 91 16.47 5.20 14.81
C LEU A 91 16.73 6.44 13.94
N GLY A 92 16.64 7.65 14.50
CA GLY A 92 16.88 8.92 13.79
C GLY A 92 15.81 9.26 12.75
N MET A 93 14.66 8.59 12.77
CA MET A 93 13.56 8.85 11.83
C MET A 93 12.70 10.06 12.24
N ILE A 94 12.71 10.39 13.53
CA ILE A 94 12.11 11.61 14.07
C ILE A 94 13.24 12.58 14.38
N THR A 95 13.22 13.74 13.74
CA THR A 95 14.12 14.86 14.08
C THR A 95 13.32 15.99 14.74
N LYS A 96 14.00 17.00 15.28
CA LYS A 96 13.32 18.14 15.92
C LYS A 96 12.47 18.94 14.93
N GLU A 97 12.87 18.89 13.66
CA GLU A 97 12.23 19.57 12.54
C GLU A 97 11.04 18.76 12.03
N ASP A 98 11.19 17.43 11.94
CA ASP A 98 10.18 16.52 11.38
C ASP A 98 9.63 15.52 12.42
N MET A 99 8.62 15.98 13.16
CA MET A 99 7.87 15.19 14.17
C MET A 99 6.67 14.43 13.61
N SER A 100 6.57 14.37 12.29
CA SER A 100 5.45 13.83 11.53
C SER A 100 5.22 12.32 11.77
N LEU A 101 6.30 11.60 12.09
CA LEU A 101 6.33 10.17 12.38
C LEU A 101 6.08 9.83 13.87
N ILE A 102 5.83 10.82 14.74
CA ILE A 102 5.46 10.55 16.13
C ILE A 102 4.23 9.64 16.18
N THR A 103 4.33 8.59 16.99
CA THR A 103 3.24 7.65 17.19
C THR A 103 2.43 8.05 18.41
N ASP A 104 1.24 8.63 18.19
CA ASP A 104 0.31 8.98 19.25
C ASP A 104 -0.61 7.80 19.63
N LYS A 105 -1.28 7.91 20.79
CA LYS A 105 -2.26 6.91 21.26
C LYS A 105 -3.35 6.62 20.22
N SER A 106 -3.83 7.65 19.51
CA SER A 106 -4.89 7.50 18.52
C SER A 106 -4.43 6.78 17.26
N LYS A 107 -3.15 6.91 16.86
CA LYS A 107 -2.52 6.13 15.79
C LYS A 107 -2.50 4.66 16.17
N ILE A 108 -2.03 4.32 17.37
CA ILE A 108 -2.04 2.94 17.89
C ILE A 108 -3.47 2.38 17.94
N ARG A 109 -4.42 3.11 18.53
CA ARG A 109 -5.81 2.66 18.64
C ARG A 109 -6.44 2.34 17.28
N ARG A 110 -6.15 3.15 16.25
CA ARG A 110 -6.66 2.91 14.88
C ARG A 110 -6.06 1.65 14.27
N GLU A 111 -4.76 1.44 14.43
CA GLU A 111 -4.10 0.23 13.93
C GLU A 111 -4.59 -1.03 14.67
N ASN A 112 -4.76 -0.96 16.00
CA ASN A 112 -5.37 -2.02 16.80
C ASN A 112 -6.79 -2.36 16.33
N GLN A 113 -7.62 -1.36 16.07
CA GLN A 113 -8.97 -1.59 15.58
C GLN A 113 -8.99 -2.25 14.20
N LYS A 114 -8.06 -1.90 13.31
CA LYS A 114 -7.92 -2.56 12.01
C LYS A 114 -7.47 -4.01 12.17
N ALA A 115 -6.48 -4.27 13.03
CA ALA A 115 -6.00 -5.62 13.30
C ALA A 115 -7.13 -6.52 13.82
N ARG A 116 -7.94 -6.02 14.76
CA ARG A 116 -9.11 -6.75 15.28
C ARG A 116 -10.17 -7.05 14.23
N LYS A 117 -10.45 -6.10 13.32
CA LYS A 117 -11.38 -6.33 12.20
C LYS A 117 -10.87 -7.44 11.28
N ILE A 118 -9.58 -7.39 10.92
CA ILE A 118 -8.96 -8.42 10.09
C ILE A 118 -9.02 -9.78 10.78
N LEU A 119 -8.73 -9.86 12.07
CA LEU A 119 -8.83 -11.09 12.84
C LEU A 119 -10.27 -11.66 12.84
N GLN A 120 -11.27 -10.81 13.05
CA GLN A 120 -12.68 -11.21 13.01
C GLN A 120 -13.11 -11.71 11.62
N GLU A 121 -12.65 -11.06 10.55
CA GLU A 121 -12.89 -11.51 9.17
C GLU A 121 -12.23 -12.87 8.91
N VAL A 122 -10.99 -13.06 9.36
CA VAL A 122 -10.27 -14.35 9.21
C VAL A 122 -10.96 -15.47 9.98
N GLU A 123 -11.41 -15.20 11.19
CA GLU A 123 -12.13 -16.17 12.02
C GLU A 123 -13.46 -16.58 11.38
N SER A 124 -14.23 -15.62 10.85
CA SER A 124 -15.47 -15.94 10.14
C SER A 124 -15.25 -16.75 8.86
N VAL A 125 -14.20 -16.48 8.10
CA VAL A 125 -13.82 -17.28 6.92
C VAL A 125 -13.39 -18.69 7.32
N ALA A 126 -12.63 -18.84 8.41
CA ALA A 126 -12.22 -20.14 8.93
C ALA A 126 -13.42 -20.98 9.38
N VAL A 127 -14.39 -20.37 10.08
CA VAL A 127 -15.64 -21.03 10.49
C VAL A 127 -16.46 -21.46 9.28
N VAL A 128 -16.62 -20.59 8.27
CA VAL A 128 -17.34 -20.95 7.04
C VAL A 128 -16.68 -22.11 6.30
N LYS A 129 -15.34 -22.13 6.23
CA LYS A 129 -14.61 -23.23 5.61
C LYS A 129 -14.78 -24.56 6.36
N ALA A 130 -14.70 -24.54 7.69
CA ALA A 130 -14.93 -25.73 8.51
C ALA A 130 -16.36 -26.30 8.33
N LEU A 131 -17.38 -25.43 8.26
CA LEU A 131 -18.76 -25.85 7.99
C LEU A 131 -18.97 -26.39 6.57
N MET A 132 -18.20 -25.89 5.59
CA MET A 132 -18.23 -26.43 4.22
C MET A 132 -17.56 -27.80 4.14
N ASP A 133 -16.44 -27.99 4.85
CA ASP A 133 -15.71 -29.27 4.89
C ASP A 133 -16.54 -30.37 5.60
N GLU A 134 -17.31 -30.03 6.64
CA GLU A 134 -18.24 -30.97 7.30
C GLU A 134 -19.42 -31.39 6.40
N LYS A 135 -19.92 -30.49 5.54
CA LYS A 135 -21.04 -30.78 4.62
C LYS A 135 -20.66 -31.61 3.39
N ILE A 136 -19.38 -31.82 3.13
CA ILE A 136 -18.90 -32.64 2.00
C ILE A 136 -18.83 -34.13 2.39
N ILE A 137 -18.93 -34.47 3.68
CA ILE A 137 -18.78 -35.83 4.21
C ILE A 137 -20.14 -36.54 4.46
N GLN A 138 -21.27 -35.83 4.37
CA GLN A 138 -22.63 -36.42 4.38
C GLN A 138 -23.19 -36.57 2.97
#